data_AF-A0A7R8L5T2-F1
#
_entry.id   AF-A0A7R8L5T2-F1
#
_cell.length_a   1.000
_cell.length_b   1.000
_cell.length_c   1.000
_cell.angle_alpha   90.00
_cell.angle_beta   90.00
_cell.angle_gamma   90.00
#
_symmetry.space_group_name_H-M   'P 1'
#
loop_
_entity.id
_entity.type
_entity.pdbx_description
1 polymer ?
#
loop_
_entity_poly.entity_id
_entity_poly.type
_entity_poly.pdbx_seq_one_letter_code
_entity_poly.pdbx_strand_id
1 'polypeptide(L)'
;MDDELLRDQTREIVDDALREAQRAERWLLYLSFSVILMAILATIAGTMAEEEVTKVILLRNEAVLLQNKATDAWGHFQAKAVRGSLYRVADRLKPDPFFAGEASRYEREKAQIQREAQEWERQVEDRLAASERAFDRHHRLRLSTVVLQLATALGSVAALVKRKSAWFLSLAIALGGALIFLWGSW
;
A
#
# COMPACT_ATOMS: atom_id res chain seq x y z
N MET A 1 61.13 -14.80 -42.46
CA MET A 1 60.41 -13.51 -42.29
C MET A 1 58.92 -13.79 -42.06
N ASP A 2 58.32 -14.73 -42.79
CA ASP A 2 56.88 -15.05 -42.67
C ASP A 2 56.50 -15.72 -41.33
N ASP A 3 57.34 -16.58 -40.76
CA ASP A 3 57.08 -17.24 -39.46
C ASP A 3 57.06 -16.28 -38.27
N GLU A 4 57.80 -15.17 -38.34
CA GLU A 4 57.87 -14.17 -37.28
C GLU A 4 56.64 -13.25 -37.32
N LEU A 5 56.18 -12.90 -38.52
CA LEU A 5 54.94 -12.16 -38.77
C LEU A 5 53.69 -12.95 -38.31
N LEU A 6 53.64 -14.26 -38.60
CA LEU A 6 52.53 -15.12 -38.17
C LEU A 6 52.46 -15.27 -36.64
N ARG A 7 53.61 -15.33 -35.97
CA ARG A 7 53.68 -15.37 -34.51
C ARG A 7 53.23 -14.05 -33.88
N ASP A 8 53.55 -12.92 -34.50
CA ASP A 8 53.14 -11.60 -34.04
C ASP A 8 51.63 -11.40 -34.22
N GLN A 9 51.08 -11.74 -35.38
CA GLN A 9 49.63 -11.73 -35.62
C GLN A 9 48.87 -12.67 -34.66
N THR A 10 49.41 -13.85 -34.37
CA THR A 10 48.79 -14.78 -33.42
C THR A 10 48.79 -14.22 -32.00
N ARG A 11 49.87 -13.55 -31.58
CA ARG A 11 49.95 -12.89 -30.26
C ARG A 11 48.99 -11.71 -30.17
N GLU A 12 48.89 -10.89 -31.22
CA GLU A 12 47.97 -9.76 -31.28
C GLU A 12 46.51 -10.22 -31.19
N ILE A 13 46.12 -11.27 -31.92
CA ILE A 13 44.77 -11.86 -31.84
C ILE A 13 44.49 -12.43 -30.43
N VAL A 14 45.46 -13.11 -29.82
CA VAL A 14 45.30 -13.65 -28.46
C VAL A 14 45.19 -12.52 -27.44
N ASP A 15 46.01 -11.48 -27.54
CA ASP A 15 45.98 -10.32 -26.65
C ASP A 15 44.65 -9.54 -26.78
N ASP A 16 44.13 -9.40 -28.00
CA ASP A 16 42.84 -8.76 -28.23
C ASP A 16 41.67 -9.63 -27.73
N ALA A 17 41.72 -10.95 -27.92
CA ALA A 17 40.75 -11.88 -27.33
C ALA A 17 40.77 -11.86 -25.79
N LEU A 18 41.96 -11.77 -25.17
CA LEU A 18 42.11 -11.63 -23.72
C LEU A 18 41.54 -10.31 -23.21
N ARG A 19 41.79 -9.19 -23.91
CA ARG A 19 41.23 -7.87 -23.58
C ARG A 19 39.71 -7.86 -23.70
N GLU A 20 39.15 -8.49 -24.72
CA GLU A 20 37.71 -8.62 -24.89
C GLU A 20 37.07 -9.45 -23.78
N ALA A 21 37.70 -10.58 -23.41
CA ALA A 21 37.26 -11.42 -22.30
C ALA A 21 37.27 -10.64 -20.97
N GLN A 22 38.34 -9.91 -20.67
CA GLN A 22 38.43 -9.07 -19.46
C GLN A 22 37.39 -7.95 -19.45
N ARG A 23 37.12 -7.29 -20.59
CA ARG A 23 36.07 -6.26 -20.69
C ARG A 23 34.68 -6.85 -20.50
N ALA A 24 34.42 -8.05 -21.02
CA ALA A 24 33.16 -8.75 -20.84
C ALA A 24 32.94 -9.14 -19.36
N GLU A 25 33.98 -9.64 -18.69
CA GLU A 25 33.95 -9.99 -17.27
C GLU A 25 33.70 -8.75 -16.38
N ARG A 26 34.43 -7.65 -16.61
CA ARG A 26 34.20 -6.37 -15.91
C ARG A 26 32.78 -5.85 -16.13
N TRP A 27 32.28 -5.92 -17.36
CA TRP A 27 30.91 -5.49 -17.67
C TRP A 27 29.86 -6.33 -16.93
N LEU A 28 30.01 -7.65 -16.88
CA LEU A 28 29.12 -8.55 -16.14
C LEU A 28 29.15 -8.30 -14.63
N LEU A 29 30.30 -7.92 -14.07
CA LEU A 29 30.42 -7.52 -12.66
C LEU A 29 29.62 -6.24 -12.37
N TYR A 30 29.77 -5.19 -13.19
CA TYR A 30 29.00 -3.96 -13.04
C TYR A 30 27.49 -4.17 -13.20
N LEU A 31 27.11 -5.00 -14.18
CA LEU A 31 25.72 -5.40 -14.40
C LEU A 31 25.14 -6.09 -13.17
N SER A 32 25.81 -7.14 -12.68
CA SER A 32 25.39 -7.89 -11.49
C SER A 32 25.26 -6.99 -10.27
N PHE A 33 26.23 -6.10 -10.04
CA PHE A 33 26.17 -5.13 -8.95
C PHE A 33 24.97 -4.18 -9.09
N SER A 34 24.68 -3.69 -10.29
CA SER A 34 23.54 -2.81 -10.53
C SER A 34 22.20 -3.51 -10.26
N VAL A 35 22.06 -4.79 -10.64
CA VAL A 35 20.86 -5.59 -10.37
C VAL A 35 20.66 -5.81 -8.88
N ILE A 36 21.73 -6.11 -8.13
CA ILE A 36 21.67 -6.26 -6.68
C ILE A 36 21.23 -4.95 -6.02
N LEU A 37 21.77 -3.81 -6.45
CA LEU A 37 21.39 -2.50 -5.92
C LEU A 37 19.91 -2.18 -6.21
N MET A 38 19.43 -2.45 -7.43
CA MET A 38 18.01 -2.31 -7.79
C MET A 38 17.13 -3.20 -6.91
N ALA A 39 17.53 -4.44 -6.66
CA ALA A 39 16.79 -5.37 -5.82
C ALA A 39 16.69 -4.88 -4.37
N ILE A 40 17.79 -4.38 -3.79
CA ILE A 40 17.78 -3.82 -2.43
C ILE A 40 16.85 -2.60 -2.36
N LEU A 41 16.91 -1.69 -3.34
CA LEU A 41 16.01 -0.54 -3.41
C LEU A 41 14.55 -0.96 -3.56
N ALA A 42 14.26 -1.98 -4.38
CA ALA A 42 12.92 -2.54 -4.55
C ALA A 42 12.40 -3.11 -3.22
N THR A 43 13.23 -3.85 -2.48
CA THR A 43 12.86 -4.40 -1.18
C THR A 43 12.55 -3.30 -0.17
N ILE A 44 13.39 -2.25 -0.08
CA ILE A 44 13.15 -1.13 0.83
C ILE A 44 11.83 -0.42 0.49
N ALA A 45 11.59 -0.13 -0.79
CA ALA A 45 10.35 0.47 -1.24
C ALA A 45 9.13 -0.42 -0.96
N GLY A 46 9.28 -1.74 -1.13
CA GLY A 46 8.29 -2.76 -0.80
C GLY A 46 7.92 -2.73 0.68
N THR A 47 8.89 -2.80 1.57
CA THR A 47 8.67 -2.78 3.03
C THR A 47 7.95 -1.50 3.47
N MET A 48 8.33 -0.34 2.94
CA MET A 48 7.64 0.92 3.25
C MET A 48 6.19 0.93 2.76
N ALA A 49 5.93 0.36 1.57
CA ALA A 49 4.56 0.21 1.08
C ALA A 49 3.74 -0.71 1.99
N GLU A 50 4.32 -1.82 2.45
CA GLU A 50 3.67 -2.80 3.33
C GLU A 50 3.28 -2.22 4.69
N GLU A 51 4.15 -1.41 5.30
CA GLU A 51 3.84 -0.70 6.55
C GLU A 51 2.59 0.18 6.39
N GLU A 52 2.49 0.88 5.26
CA GLU A 52 1.38 1.78 5.00
C GLU A 52 0.07 1.01 4.70
N VAL A 53 0.14 -0.12 4.00
CA VAL A 53 -1.02 -1.05 3.89
C VAL A 53 -1.48 -1.51 5.26
N THR A 54 -0.54 -1.87 6.12
CA THR A 54 -0.86 -2.38 7.44
C THR A 54 -1.64 -1.34 8.25
N LYS A 55 -1.24 -0.07 8.17
CA LYS A 55 -2.00 1.05 8.76
C LYS A 55 -3.41 1.18 8.17
N VAL A 56 -3.55 1.07 6.84
CA VAL A 56 -4.86 1.09 6.16
C VAL A 56 -5.78 0.01 6.70
N ILE A 57 -5.26 -1.22 6.84
CA ILE A 57 -6.00 -2.38 7.35
C ILE A 57 -6.43 -2.15 8.80
N LEU A 58 -5.51 -1.69 9.66
CA LEU A 58 -5.80 -1.40 11.07
C LEU A 58 -6.90 -0.33 11.19
N LEU A 59 -6.77 0.79 10.48
CA LEU A 59 -7.76 1.88 10.50
C LEU A 59 -9.13 1.44 10.00
N ARG A 60 -9.20 0.62 8.93
CA ARG A 60 -10.47 0.07 8.43
C ARG A 60 -11.09 -0.92 9.41
N ASN A 61 -10.29 -1.76 10.06
CA ASN A 61 -10.79 -2.68 11.09
C ASN A 61 -11.36 -1.92 12.29
N GLU A 62 -10.69 -0.86 12.74
CA GLU A 62 -11.20 0.03 13.78
C GLU A 62 -12.50 0.71 13.35
N ALA A 63 -12.58 1.20 12.11
CA ALA A 63 -13.79 1.79 11.56
C ALA A 63 -14.95 0.78 11.53
N VAL A 64 -14.70 -0.47 11.13
CA VAL A 64 -15.71 -1.55 11.15
C VAL A 64 -16.18 -1.82 12.58
N LEU A 65 -15.26 -1.87 13.56
CA LEU A 65 -15.63 -2.06 14.96
C LEU A 65 -16.53 -0.91 15.48
N LEU A 66 -16.17 0.34 15.15
CA LEU A 66 -16.97 1.52 15.51
C LEU A 66 -18.33 1.54 14.79
N GLN A 67 -18.37 1.15 13.52
CA GLN A 67 -19.61 1.04 12.75
C GLN A 67 -20.55 -0.01 13.36
N ASN A 68 -20.01 -1.14 13.84
CA ASN A 68 -20.80 -2.14 14.55
C ASN A 68 -21.39 -1.57 15.84
N LYS A 69 -20.59 -0.84 16.63
CA LYS A 69 -21.09 -0.17 17.84
C LYS A 69 -22.18 0.86 17.53
N ALA A 70 -22.00 1.66 16.47
CA ALA A 70 -23.01 2.62 16.01
C ALA A 70 -24.31 1.91 15.58
N THR A 71 -24.18 0.80 14.86
CA THR A 71 -25.31 -0.02 14.39
C THR A 71 -26.07 -0.63 15.57
N ASP A 72 -25.37 -1.16 16.57
CA ASP A 72 -25.98 -1.67 17.81
C ASP A 72 -26.70 -0.56 18.58
N ALA A 73 -26.10 0.63 18.68
CA ALA A 73 -26.70 1.79 19.32
C ALA A 73 -27.98 2.23 18.59
N TRP A 74 -27.97 2.29 17.25
CA TRP A 74 -29.15 2.57 16.46
C TRP A 74 -30.24 1.50 16.60
N GLY A 75 -29.86 0.22 16.68
CA GLY A 75 -30.79 -0.87 16.97
C GLY A 75 -31.46 -0.69 18.33
N HIS A 76 -30.69 -0.33 19.35
CA HIS A 76 -31.21 -0.05 20.69
C HIS A 76 -32.11 1.19 20.70
N PHE A 77 -31.73 2.27 20.00
CA PHE A 77 -32.57 3.45 19.81
C PHE A 77 -33.91 3.10 19.17
N GLN A 78 -33.91 2.31 18.09
CA GLN A 78 -35.13 1.90 17.40
C GLN A 78 -36.03 1.05 18.31
N ALA A 79 -35.45 0.11 19.07
CA ALA A 79 -36.21 -0.70 20.03
C ALA A 79 -36.86 0.17 21.12
N LYS A 80 -36.14 1.16 21.65
CA LYS A 80 -36.64 2.12 22.64
C LYS A 80 -37.71 3.05 22.03
N ALA A 81 -37.55 3.46 20.77
CA ALA A 81 -38.53 4.24 20.02
C ALA A 81 -39.86 3.51 19.88
N VAL A 82 -39.83 2.24 19.51
CA VAL A 82 -41.02 1.40 19.40
C VAL A 82 -41.70 1.25 20.77
N ARG A 83 -40.95 0.91 21.84
CA ARG A 83 -41.51 0.80 23.19
C ARG A 83 -42.14 2.10 23.67
N GLY A 84 -41.44 3.23 23.53
CA GLY A 84 -41.97 4.55 23.90
C GLY A 84 -43.22 4.93 23.10
N SER A 85 -43.27 4.57 21.81
CA SER A 85 -44.46 4.77 20.99
C SER A 85 -45.63 3.92 21.44
N LEU A 86 -45.40 2.66 21.86
CA LEU A 86 -46.46 1.80 22.41
C LEU A 86 -47.05 2.39 23.70
N TYR A 87 -46.23 2.91 24.62
CA TYR A 87 -46.73 3.60 25.82
C TYR A 87 -47.52 4.85 25.49
N ARG A 88 -47.08 5.63 24.48
CA ARG A 88 -47.83 6.81 24.00
C ARG A 88 -49.18 6.44 23.40
N VAL A 89 -49.25 5.32 22.68
CA VAL A 89 -50.53 4.79 22.15
C VAL A 89 -51.42 4.30 23.29
N ALA A 90 -50.86 3.59 24.27
CA ALA A 90 -51.60 3.12 25.45
C ALA A 90 -52.20 4.29 26.26
N ASP A 91 -51.43 5.35 26.47
CA ASP A 91 -51.89 6.58 27.14
C ASP A 91 -53.04 7.27 26.39
N ARG A 92 -52.99 7.30 25.05
CA ARG A 92 -54.09 7.83 24.23
C ARG A 92 -55.36 6.99 24.30
N LEU A 93 -55.23 5.67 24.44
CA LEU A 93 -56.36 4.75 24.56
C LEU A 93 -56.98 4.81 25.96
N LYS A 94 -56.14 4.88 27.00
CA LYS A 94 -56.54 4.99 28.39
C LYS A 94 -55.53 5.87 29.12
N PRO A 95 -55.86 7.16 29.35
CA PRO A 95 -54.97 8.09 30.05
C PRO A 95 -54.58 7.56 31.43
N ASP A 96 -53.28 7.39 31.65
CA ASP A 96 -52.72 6.91 32.91
C ASP A 96 -51.38 7.62 33.16
N PRO A 97 -51.18 8.29 34.32
CA PRO A 97 -49.91 8.92 34.67
C PRO A 97 -48.70 8.00 34.53
N PHE A 98 -48.88 6.68 34.70
CA PHE A 98 -47.83 5.69 34.48
C PHE A 98 -47.36 5.65 33.01
N PHE A 99 -48.29 5.62 32.05
CA PHE A 99 -47.95 5.54 30.63
C PHE A 99 -47.29 6.83 30.14
N ALA A 100 -47.78 7.99 30.58
CA ALA A 100 -47.16 9.28 30.30
C ALA A 100 -45.72 9.38 30.87
N GLY A 101 -45.52 8.90 32.10
CA GLY A 101 -44.21 8.83 32.74
C GLY A 101 -43.21 7.95 31.99
N GLU A 102 -43.62 6.73 31.62
CA GLU A 102 -42.77 5.81 30.85
C GLU A 102 -42.45 6.35 29.47
N ALA A 103 -43.42 6.91 28.75
CA ALA A 103 -43.19 7.53 27.43
C ALA A 103 -42.15 8.66 27.51
N SER A 104 -42.22 9.50 28.55
CA SER A 104 -41.24 10.57 28.79
C SER A 104 -39.85 10.00 29.13
N ARG A 105 -39.77 8.91 29.91
CA ARG A 105 -38.51 8.23 30.23
C ARG A 105 -37.83 7.70 28.97
N TYR A 106 -38.57 6.99 28.12
CA TYR A 106 -38.04 6.45 26.87
C TYR A 106 -37.57 7.54 25.90
N GLU A 107 -38.23 8.69 25.82
CA GLU A 107 -37.75 9.81 24.99
C GLU A 107 -36.42 10.38 25.49
N ARG A 108 -36.20 10.49 26.80
CA ARG A 108 -34.90 10.92 27.35
C ARG A 108 -33.79 9.91 27.07
N GLU A 109 -34.05 8.62 27.29
CA GLU A 109 -33.09 7.55 27.03
C GLU A 109 -32.69 7.49 25.55
N LYS A 110 -33.67 7.63 24.63
CA LYS A 110 -33.41 7.68 23.18
C LYS A 110 -32.45 8.81 22.79
N ALA A 111 -32.64 10.00 23.34
CA ALA A 111 -31.79 11.16 23.02
C ALA A 111 -30.34 10.96 23.48
N GLN A 112 -30.11 10.17 24.54
CA GLN A 112 -28.75 9.80 24.95
C GLN A 112 -28.15 8.78 23.98
N ILE A 113 -28.88 7.72 23.64
CA ILE A 113 -28.41 6.67 22.72
C ILE A 113 -28.12 7.23 21.33
N GLN A 114 -28.96 8.15 20.84
CA GLN A 114 -28.76 8.81 19.55
C GLN A 114 -27.44 9.59 19.51
N ARG A 115 -27.10 10.31 20.60
CA ARG A 115 -25.84 11.07 20.67
C ARG A 115 -24.63 10.15 20.65
N GLU A 116 -24.68 9.03 21.37
CA GLU A 116 -23.61 8.03 21.35
C GLU A 116 -23.46 7.39 19.96
N ALA A 117 -24.57 7.05 19.29
CA ALA A 117 -24.54 6.51 17.93
C ALA A 117 -23.89 7.49 16.93
N GLN A 118 -24.27 8.77 16.99
CA GLN A 118 -23.70 9.82 16.15
C GLN A 118 -22.21 10.07 16.45
N GLU A 119 -21.79 9.96 17.71
CA GLU A 119 -20.38 10.07 18.09
C GLU A 119 -19.56 8.93 17.48
N TRP A 120 -20.09 7.71 17.46
CA TRP A 120 -19.43 6.56 16.86
C TRP A 120 -19.36 6.70 15.34
N GLU A 121 -20.43 7.16 14.68
CA GLU A 121 -20.43 7.46 13.25
C GLU A 121 -19.37 8.50 12.88
N ARG A 122 -19.24 9.57 13.65
CA ARG A 122 -18.18 10.58 13.42
C ARG A 122 -16.79 9.96 13.51
N GLN A 123 -16.56 9.09 14.50
CA GLN A 123 -15.27 8.38 14.60
C GLN A 123 -15.04 7.41 13.44
N VAL A 124 -16.09 6.76 12.91
CA VAL A 124 -15.98 5.93 11.70
C VAL A 124 -15.47 6.77 10.54
N GLU A 125 -16.09 7.92 10.29
CA GLU A 125 -15.70 8.85 9.22
C GLU A 125 -14.24 9.31 9.38
N ASP A 126 -13.82 9.68 10.59
CA ASP A 126 -12.45 10.09 10.89
C ASP A 126 -11.44 8.96 10.57
N ARG A 127 -11.74 7.71 10.95
CA ARG A 127 -10.87 6.56 10.67
C ARG A 127 -10.84 6.19 9.20
N LEU A 128 -11.96 6.29 8.50
CA LEU A 128 -12.02 6.08 7.05
C LEU A 128 -11.20 7.13 6.30
N ALA A 129 -11.35 8.42 6.65
CA ALA A 129 -10.57 9.50 6.06
C ALA A 129 -9.07 9.41 6.36
N ALA A 130 -8.69 8.92 7.55
CA ALA A 130 -7.29 8.61 7.86
C ALA A 130 -6.77 7.42 7.03
N SER A 131 -7.60 6.39 6.86
CA SER A 131 -7.27 5.20 6.07
C SER A 131 -7.06 5.53 4.59
N GLU A 132 -7.90 6.38 4.02
CA GLU A 132 -7.82 6.79 2.61
C GLU A 132 -6.52 7.55 2.33
N ARG A 133 -6.14 8.48 3.21
CA ARG A 133 -4.83 9.18 3.13
C ARG A 133 -3.64 8.22 3.19
N ALA A 134 -3.72 7.17 4.02
CA ALA A 134 -2.67 6.15 4.07
C ALA A 134 -2.67 5.28 2.80
N PHE A 135 -3.84 4.97 2.26
CA PHE A 135 -3.98 4.15 1.06
C PHE A 135 -3.37 4.84 -0.18
N ASP A 136 -3.52 6.15 -0.30
CA ASP A 136 -2.91 6.92 -1.39
C ASP A 136 -1.39 6.86 -1.37
N ARG A 137 -0.78 7.03 -0.18
CA ARG A 137 0.68 6.89 -0.01
C ARG A 137 1.13 5.49 -0.39
N HIS A 138 0.44 4.50 0.13
CA HIS A 138 0.70 3.10 -0.20
C HIS A 138 0.64 2.83 -1.72
N HIS A 139 -0.36 3.36 -2.43
CA HIS A 139 -0.51 3.13 -3.87
C HIS A 139 0.71 3.66 -4.67
N ARG A 140 1.20 4.85 -4.32
CA ARG A 140 2.40 5.45 -4.93
C ARG A 140 3.65 4.63 -4.66
N LEU A 141 3.85 4.19 -3.42
CA LEU A 141 4.99 3.36 -3.03
C LEU A 141 4.95 1.98 -3.72
N ARG A 142 3.77 1.36 -3.82
CA ARG A 142 3.60 0.08 -4.52
C ARG A 142 3.96 0.19 -6.01
N LEU A 143 3.56 1.27 -6.68
CA LEU A 143 3.91 1.50 -8.09
C LEU A 143 5.43 1.56 -8.27
N SER A 144 6.13 2.30 -7.41
CA SER A 144 7.59 2.36 -7.41
C SER A 144 8.23 0.97 -7.27
N THR A 145 7.77 0.17 -6.30
CA THR A 145 8.29 -1.18 -6.06
C THR A 145 8.16 -2.07 -7.29
N VAL A 146 7.01 -2.06 -7.96
CA VAL A 146 6.78 -2.86 -9.17
C VAL A 146 7.71 -2.43 -10.32
N VAL A 147 7.92 -1.12 -10.49
CA VAL A 147 8.85 -0.60 -11.53
C VAL A 147 10.29 -1.03 -11.25
N LEU A 148 10.73 -0.97 -9.98
CA LEU A 148 12.08 -1.42 -9.58
C LEU A 148 12.26 -2.94 -9.74
N GLN A 149 11.22 -3.73 -9.44
CA GLN A 149 11.22 -5.18 -9.69
C GLN A 149 11.32 -5.51 -11.19
N LEU A 150 10.59 -4.78 -12.03
CA LEU A 150 10.67 -4.94 -13.48
C LEU A 150 12.06 -4.57 -14.01
N ALA A 151 12.66 -3.48 -13.53
CA ALA A 151 14.05 -3.13 -13.83
C ALA A 151 15.04 -4.22 -13.42
N THR A 152 14.88 -4.79 -12.22
CA THR A 152 15.72 -5.88 -11.72
C THR A 152 15.61 -7.12 -12.63
N ALA A 153 14.38 -7.51 -13.00
CA ALA A 153 14.14 -8.63 -13.91
C ALA A 153 14.76 -8.40 -15.29
N LEU A 154 14.61 -7.21 -15.86
CA LEU A 154 15.22 -6.83 -17.14
C LEU A 154 16.75 -6.83 -17.06
N GLY A 155 17.34 -6.38 -15.95
CA GLY A 155 18.78 -6.44 -15.72
C GLY A 155 19.31 -7.87 -15.67
N SER A 156 18.59 -8.79 -15.01
CA SER A 156 18.91 -10.22 -15.02
C SER A 156 18.83 -10.83 -16.42
N VAL A 157 17.81 -10.47 -17.21
CA VAL A 157 17.70 -10.91 -18.60
C VAL A 157 18.84 -10.33 -19.46
N ALA A 158 19.23 -9.07 -19.23
CA ALA A 158 20.35 -8.47 -19.93
C ALA A 158 21.68 -9.20 -19.67
N ALA A 159 21.85 -9.76 -18.46
CA ALA A 159 23.01 -10.58 -18.10
C ALA A 159 23.02 -11.89 -18.89
N LEU A 160 21.86 -12.55 -19.02
CA LEU A 160 21.73 -13.79 -19.76
C LEU A 160 21.97 -13.61 -21.27
N VAL A 161 21.40 -12.55 -21.86
CA VAL A 161 21.48 -12.27 -23.31
C VAL A 161 22.80 -11.56 -23.67
N LYS A 162 23.64 -11.21 -22.68
CA LYS A 162 24.90 -10.47 -22.85
C LYS A 162 24.78 -9.21 -23.70
N ARG A 163 23.63 -8.52 -23.63
CA ARG A 163 23.30 -7.38 -24.49
C ARG A 163 23.35 -6.06 -23.71
N LYS A 164 24.34 -5.22 -24.02
CA LYS A 164 24.56 -3.92 -23.37
C LYS A 164 23.36 -2.96 -23.48
N SER A 165 22.62 -2.97 -24.59
CA SER A 165 21.44 -2.10 -24.75
C SER A 165 20.30 -2.46 -23.79
N ALA A 166 20.13 -3.74 -23.45
CA ALA A 166 19.13 -4.18 -22.50
C ALA A 166 19.47 -3.73 -21.07
N TRP A 167 20.77 -3.68 -20.74
CA TRP A 167 21.25 -3.12 -19.47
C TRP A 167 20.99 -1.62 -19.34
N PHE A 168 21.23 -0.83 -20.40
CA PHE A 168 20.91 0.60 -20.35
C PHE A 168 19.40 0.84 -20.19
N LEU A 169 18.56 0.01 -20.82
CA LEU A 169 17.11 0.08 -20.65
C LEU A 169 16.69 -0.24 -19.21
N SER A 170 17.26 -1.28 -18.60
CA SER A 170 16.94 -1.62 -17.20
C SER A 170 17.38 -0.51 -16.24
N LEU A 171 18.52 0.14 -16.51
CA LEU A 171 19.01 1.27 -15.72
C LEU A 171 18.09 2.50 -15.85
N ALA A 172 17.56 2.79 -17.05
CA ALA A 172 16.61 3.87 -17.26
C ALA A 172 15.28 3.62 -16.52
N ILE A 173 14.77 2.39 -16.55
CA ILE A 173 13.56 2.00 -15.81
C ILE A 173 13.80 2.08 -14.30
N ALA A 174 14.95 1.63 -13.81
CA ALA A 174 15.32 1.73 -12.41
C ALA A 174 15.38 3.19 -11.94
N LEU A 175 15.93 4.09 -12.77
CA LEU A 175 15.97 5.52 -12.47
C LEU A 175 14.56 6.11 -12.36
N GLY A 176 13.66 5.73 -13.28
CA GLY A 176 12.24 6.11 -13.21
C GLY A 176 11.56 5.61 -11.93
N GLY A 177 11.80 4.35 -11.55
CA GLY A 177 11.32 3.78 -10.29
C GLY A 177 11.83 4.54 -9.06
N ALA A 178 13.12 4.85 -9.02
CA ALA A 178 13.72 5.62 -7.93
C ALA A 178 13.18 7.06 -7.83
N LEU A 179 12.88 7.70 -8.95
CA LEU A 179 12.24 9.02 -8.96
C LEU A 179 10.81 8.94 -8.41
N ILE A 180 10.02 7.94 -8.81
CA ILE A 180 8.66 7.72 -8.27
C ILE A 180 8.73 7.42 -6.77
N PHE A 181 9.72 6.65 -6.32
CA PHE A 181 9.96 6.40 -4.89
C PHE A 181 10.18 7.69 -4.11
N LEU A 182 11.08 8.56 -4.59
CA LEU A 182 11.40 9.84 -3.96
C LEU A 182 10.22 10.81 -3.95
N TRP A 183 9.35 10.73 -4.96
CA TRP A 183 8.13 11.54 -5.03
C TRP A 183 6.99 10.99 -4.18
N GLY A 184 6.93 9.67 -4.02
CA GLY A 184 5.93 8.98 -3.21
C GLY A 184 6.25 8.97 -1.71
N SER A 185 7.50 9.24 -1.33
CA SER A 185 7.94 9.29 0.06
C SER A 185 7.69 10.64 0.75
N TRP A 186 7.38 11.70 0.00
CA TRP A 186 7.03 13.04 0.50
C TRP A 186 5.52 13.28 0.50
#